data_AF-A0A2E3W3R0-F1
#
_entry.id   AF-A0A2E3W3R0-F1
#
_cell.length_a   1.000
_cell.length_b   1.000
_cell.length_c   1.000
_cell.angle_alpha   90.00
_cell.angle_beta   90.00
_cell.angle_gamma   90.00
#
_symmetry.space_group_name_H-M   'P 1'
#
loop_
_entity.id
_entity.type
_entity.pdbx_description
1 polymer ?
#
loop_
_entity_poly.entity_id
_entity_poly.type
_entity_poly.pdbx_seq_one_letter_code
_entity_poly.pdbx_strand_id
1 'polypeptide(L)'
;MSTLNKVQKLIQGSHDEVLMCKKWNVFYSSQLYRDANDKLWPTTHRYYFEGNPSFLCEYKNFADMERFPIIMLRDSLVTLAAFFLTNTIPPKKFKTIFLIPKRWSHIVPRSWRDNVASFEIIRPQAENPETVLAFGHFNDYSFWKDSPKKTFERVKSILPENSKKIFYVPMRDRSVFSHIDESPSYAECMRIIFQNFGSDIELVTDNNKILNVKLSSKDAYCDLTPDNLLCSDSYLHHWFGTKNIGELGGKKVEQTNNDLVYPLSLYHSICISKLQFDEQAFASLFYKTKVQKIPTDEANPGFHMFLKDLVKAGDLKI
;
A
#
# COMPACT_ATOMS: atom_id res chain seq x y z
N MET A 1 10.49 9.04 26.64
CA MET A 1 10.85 9.49 25.27
C MET A 1 9.72 9.10 24.33
N SER A 2 9.12 10.05 23.60
CA SER A 2 8.01 9.77 22.69
C SER A 2 8.44 8.83 21.54
N THR A 3 7.51 8.08 20.96
CA THR A 3 7.78 7.22 19.78
C THR A 3 8.37 8.03 18.63
N LEU A 4 7.88 9.25 18.39
CA LEU A 4 8.41 10.14 17.35
C LEU A 4 9.86 10.57 17.63
N ASN A 5 10.23 10.90 18.88
CA ASN A 5 11.62 11.23 19.20
C ASN A 5 12.56 10.04 18.95
N LYS A 6 12.09 8.81 19.19
CA LYS A 6 12.84 7.60 18.84
C LYS A 6 12.99 7.46 17.32
N VAL A 7 11.89 7.62 16.56
CA VAL A 7 11.90 7.59 15.09
C VAL A 7 12.88 8.61 14.53
N GLN A 8 12.82 9.86 14.99
CA GLN A 8 13.73 10.92 14.56
C GLN A 8 15.19 10.54 14.78
N LYS A 9 15.53 10.08 15.99
CA LYS A 9 16.89 9.64 16.32
C LYS A 9 17.36 8.47 15.43
N LEU A 10 16.48 7.52 15.14
CA LEU A 10 16.80 6.36 14.31
C LEU A 10 17.04 6.74 12.85
N ILE A 11 16.17 7.59 12.27
CA ILE A 11 16.30 8.04 10.88
C ILE A 11 17.57 8.88 10.71
N GLN A 12 17.76 9.91 11.55
CA GLN A 12 18.95 10.78 11.51
C GLN A 12 20.27 10.06 11.82
N GLY A 13 20.21 8.94 12.55
CA GLY A 13 21.38 8.12 12.86
C GLY A 13 21.71 7.06 11.80
N SER A 14 20.89 6.90 10.75
CA SER A 14 20.95 5.73 9.85
C SER A 14 21.81 5.91 8.59
N HIS A 15 22.75 6.85 8.61
CA HIS A 15 23.66 7.19 7.50
C HIS A 15 24.90 6.29 7.35
N ASP A 16 24.98 5.18 8.09
CA ASP A 16 26.10 4.22 8.04
C ASP A 16 25.92 3.21 6.89
N GLU A 17 26.92 3.07 6.00
CA GLU A 17 26.92 2.13 4.86
C GLU A 17 26.70 0.67 5.27
N VAL A 18 27.17 0.27 6.45
CA VAL A 18 26.96 -1.08 6.99
C VAL A 18 25.48 -1.31 7.32
N LEU A 19 24.78 -0.29 7.78
CA LEU A 19 23.34 -0.34 8.01
C LEU A 19 22.58 -0.41 6.68
N MET A 20 23.04 0.30 5.65
CA MET A 20 22.43 0.24 4.32
C MET A 20 22.49 -1.17 3.72
N CYS A 21 23.64 -1.83 3.73
CA CYS A 21 23.78 -3.19 3.19
C CYS A 21 22.90 -4.22 3.92
N LYS A 22 22.73 -4.09 5.25
CA LYS A 22 21.88 -4.99 6.04
C LYS A 22 20.38 -4.83 5.75
N LYS A 23 19.90 -3.63 5.39
CA LYS A 23 18.48 -3.35 5.03
C LYS A 23 17.97 -4.19 3.85
N TRP A 24 18.86 -4.57 2.94
CA TRP A 24 18.51 -5.31 1.73
C TRP A 24 18.71 -6.82 1.84
N ASN A 25 19.33 -7.29 2.93
CA ASN A 25 19.54 -8.71 3.19
C ASN A 25 18.39 -9.27 4.04
N VAL A 26 17.23 -9.43 3.40
CA VAL A 26 16.00 -9.91 4.03
C VAL A 26 15.74 -11.36 3.64
N PHE A 27 15.40 -12.20 4.63
CA PHE A 27 15.15 -13.63 4.43
C PHE A 27 13.64 -13.91 4.46
N TYR A 28 13.05 -14.05 3.27
CA TYR A 28 11.62 -14.33 3.12
C TYR A 28 11.19 -15.53 3.97
N SER A 29 10.11 -15.35 4.74
CA SER A 29 9.50 -16.44 5.50
C SER A 29 8.90 -17.52 4.58
N SER A 30 8.55 -17.15 3.35
CA SER A 30 7.89 -18.02 2.39
C SER A 30 8.22 -17.62 0.94
N GLN A 31 8.57 -18.63 0.14
CA GLN A 31 8.85 -18.47 -1.30
C GLN A 31 7.59 -18.06 -2.08
N LEU A 32 6.40 -18.47 -1.62
CA LEU A 32 5.13 -18.12 -2.24
C LEU A 32 4.92 -16.60 -2.32
N TYR A 33 5.25 -15.87 -1.24
CA TYR A 33 5.10 -14.41 -1.21
C TYR A 33 6.14 -13.71 -2.07
N ARG A 34 7.36 -14.24 -2.11
CA ARG A 34 8.38 -13.74 -3.03
C ARG A 34 7.88 -13.87 -4.47
N ASP A 35 7.40 -15.04 -4.85
CA ASP A 35 6.87 -15.28 -6.20
C ASP A 35 5.66 -14.39 -6.51
N ALA A 36 4.75 -14.22 -5.55
CA ALA A 36 3.60 -13.32 -5.69
C ALA A 36 4.02 -11.86 -5.84
N ASN A 37 4.99 -11.39 -5.04
CA ASN A 37 5.53 -10.04 -5.15
C ASN A 37 6.26 -9.82 -6.47
N ASP A 38 7.04 -10.80 -6.94
CA ASP A 38 7.75 -10.72 -8.22
C ASP A 38 6.74 -10.61 -9.38
N LYS A 39 5.62 -11.35 -9.33
CA LYS A 39 4.52 -11.18 -10.28
C LYS A 39 3.90 -9.80 -10.23
N LEU A 40 3.93 -9.12 -9.10
CA LEU A 40 3.39 -7.78 -8.93
C LEU A 40 4.32 -6.67 -9.45
N TRP A 41 5.54 -6.98 -9.90
CA TRP A 41 6.46 -6.01 -10.49
C TRP A 41 5.80 -5.12 -11.58
N PRO A 42 6.08 -3.81 -11.63
CA PRO A 42 6.99 -3.08 -10.75
C PRO A 42 6.36 -2.58 -9.45
N THR A 43 5.05 -2.71 -9.22
CA THR A 43 4.37 -2.01 -8.11
C THR A 43 4.84 -2.43 -6.71
N THR A 44 5.25 -3.66 -6.55
CA THR A 44 5.80 -4.22 -5.30
C THR A 44 7.30 -4.00 -5.15
N HIS A 45 7.98 -3.38 -6.12
CA HIS A 45 9.40 -3.14 -6.00
C HIS A 45 9.71 -2.21 -4.82
N ARG A 46 10.87 -2.40 -4.20
CA ARG A 46 11.32 -1.59 -3.07
C ARG A 46 11.97 -0.30 -3.57
N TYR A 47 11.89 0.74 -2.77
CA TYR A 47 12.64 1.99 -2.94
C TYR A 47 13.47 2.23 -1.68
N TYR A 48 14.49 3.06 -1.81
CA TYR A 48 15.33 3.39 -0.68
C TYR A 48 14.63 4.37 0.27
N PHE A 49 14.63 4.04 1.56
CA PHE A 49 14.29 4.95 2.65
C PHE A 49 14.90 4.43 3.96
N GLU A 50 15.29 5.35 4.84
CA GLU A 50 15.89 5.08 6.14
C GLU A 50 15.01 4.20 7.03
N GLY A 51 13.69 4.36 6.91
CA GLY A 51 12.69 3.58 7.61
C GLY A 51 12.61 2.10 7.20
N ASN A 52 13.41 1.63 6.23
CA ASN A 52 13.42 0.25 5.75
C ASN A 52 12.04 -0.23 5.24
N PRO A 53 11.61 0.19 4.04
CA PRO A 53 10.36 -0.26 3.44
C PRO A 53 10.36 -1.78 3.22
N SER A 54 9.42 -2.48 3.85
CA SER A 54 9.34 -3.95 3.81
C SER A 54 7.91 -4.43 4.05
N PHE A 55 7.66 -5.70 3.73
CA PHE A 55 6.44 -6.40 4.14
C PHE A 55 6.71 -7.29 5.36
N LEU A 56 5.70 -7.50 6.21
CA LEU A 56 5.81 -8.39 7.36
C LEU A 56 6.22 -9.82 6.98
N CYS A 57 5.74 -10.34 5.86
CA CYS A 57 6.05 -11.68 5.36
C CYS A 57 7.52 -11.84 4.92
N GLU A 58 8.26 -10.75 4.75
CA GLU A 58 9.68 -10.81 4.41
C GLU A 58 10.54 -11.18 5.62
N TYR A 59 10.02 -11.11 6.83
CA TYR A 59 10.74 -11.46 8.05
C TYR A 59 10.36 -12.84 8.55
N LYS A 60 11.34 -13.66 8.93
CA LYS A 60 11.09 -15.02 9.42
C LYS A 60 10.34 -15.06 10.75
N ASN A 61 10.65 -14.13 11.65
CA ASN A 61 10.07 -14.04 13.00
C ASN A 61 10.43 -12.69 13.66
N PHE A 62 9.96 -12.47 14.90
CA PHE A 62 10.27 -11.27 15.67
C PHE A 62 11.77 -11.01 15.87
N ALA A 63 12.58 -12.05 16.08
CA ALA A 63 14.03 -11.86 16.27
C ALA A 63 14.72 -11.34 14.99
N ASP A 64 14.20 -11.71 13.82
CA ASP A 64 14.65 -11.16 12.54
C ASP A 64 14.20 -9.70 12.35
N MET A 65 12.96 -9.38 12.71
CA MET A 65 12.46 -7.99 12.72
C MET A 65 13.29 -7.08 13.65
N GLU A 66 13.72 -7.59 14.81
CA GLU A 66 14.52 -6.85 15.80
C GLU A 66 15.93 -6.46 15.30
N ARG A 67 16.40 -7.02 14.19
CA ARG A 67 17.64 -6.57 13.52
C ARG A 67 17.50 -5.18 12.93
N PHE A 68 16.26 -4.73 12.72
CA PHE A 68 15.92 -3.43 12.14
C PHE A 68 15.23 -2.58 13.21
N PRO A 69 15.87 -1.50 13.71
CA PRO A 69 15.29 -0.64 14.74
C PRO A 69 13.98 0.04 14.31
N ILE A 70 13.81 0.24 13.01
CA ILE A 70 12.63 0.82 12.38
C ILE A 70 12.31 0.04 11.10
N ILE A 71 11.03 -0.23 10.86
CA ILE A 71 10.54 -0.87 9.64
C ILE A 71 9.32 -0.11 9.16
N MET A 72 9.34 0.30 7.90
CA MET A 72 8.22 0.92 7.22
C MET A 72 7.41 -0.17 6.54
N LEU A 73 6.27 -0.49 7.14
CA LEU A 73 5.40 -1.56 6.67
C LEU A 73 4.63 -1.11 5.44
N ARG A 74 4.90 -1.78 4.32
CA ARG A 74 4.18 -1.65 3.05
C ARG A 74 2.92 -2.52 3.01
N ASP A 75 2.68 -3.24 4.10
CA ASP A 75 1.49 -4.01 4.39
C ASP A 75 0.21 -3.15 4.38
N SER A 76 -0.90 -3.79 4.06
CA SER A 76 -2.24 -3.18 4.05
C SER A 76 -3.20 -3.95 4.95
N LEU A 77 -4.51 -3.71 4.86
CA LEU A 77 -5.49 -4.18 5.83
C LEU A 77 -5.37 -5.68 6.16
N VAL A 78 -5.25 -6.55 5.16
CA VAL A 78 -5.26 -8.00 5.36
C VAL A 78 -4.05 -8.45 6.19
N THR A 79 -2.84 -8.11 5.76
CA THR A 79 -1.60 -8.58 6.38
C THR A 79 -1.39 -7.91 7.75
N LEU A 80 -1.71 -6.62 7.89
CA LEU A 80 -1.69 -5.93 9.18
C LEU A 80 -2.72 -6.51 10.16
N ALA A 81 -3.95 -6.80 9.71
CA ALA A 81 -4.97 -7.39 10.56
C ALA A 81 -4.57 -8.80 11.02
N ALA A 82 -4.12 -9.66 10.09
CA ALA A 82 -3.63 -11.01 10.42
C ALA A 82 -2.52 -10.94 11.48
N PHE A 83 -1.56 -10.02 11.30
CA PHE A 83 -0.45 -9.83 12.22
C PHE A 83 -0.90 -9.37 13.61
N PHE A 84 -1.69 -8.29 13.72
CA PHE A 84 -2.08 -7.75 15.02
C PHE A 84 -3.13 -8.59 15.76
N LEU A 85 -3.97 -9.33 15.04
CA LEU A 85 -4.92 -10.27 15.66
C LEU A 85 -4.21 -11.51 16.22
N THR A 86 -3.15 -11.96 15.54
CA THR A 86 -2.29 -13.05 16.00
C THR A 86 -1.38 -12.60 17.14
N ASN A 87 -0.88 -11.37 17.07
CA ASN A 87 0.09 -10.79 18.00
C ASN A 87 -0.51 -9.58 18.72
N THR A 88 -1.55 -9.81 19.51
CA THR A 88 -2.28 -8.73 20.19
C THR A 88 -1.43 -7.94 21.18
N ILE A 89 -0.30 -8.48 21.65
CA ILE A 89 0.65 -7.84 22.55
C ILE A 89 2.06 -8.04 21.96
N PRO A 90 2.90 -6.99 21.91
CA PRO A 90 4.26 -7.15 21.43
C PRO A 90 5.09 -8.04 22.38
N PRO A 91 6.09 -8.78 21.89
CA PRO A 91 7.01 -9.51 22.75
C PRO A 91 7.66 -8.57 23.80
N LYS A 92 7.86 -9.05 25.04
CA LYS A 92 8.30 -8.21 26.19
C LYS A 92 9.55 -7.37 25.95
N LYS A 93 10.44 -7.79 25.05
CA LYS A 93 11.71 -7.11 24.74
C LYS A 93 11.74 -6.48 23.35
N PHE A 94 10.63 -6.45 22.63
CA PHE A 94 10.55 -5.97 21.24
C PHE A 94 10.84 -4.47 21.16
N LYS A 95 11.93 -4.10 20.47
CA LYS A 95 12.39 -2.70 20.38
C LYS A 95 12.11 -2.02 19.05
N THR A 96 11.81 -2.78 18.00
CA THR A 96 11.54 -2.23 16.68
C THR A 96 10.31 -1.34 16.69
N ILE A 97 10.38 -0.26 15.93
CA ILE A 97 9.25 0.63 15.66
C ILE A 97 8.74 0.33 14.26
N PHE A 98 7.45 0.00 14.14
CA PHE A 98 6.77 -0.07 12.86
C PHE A 98 6.23 1.29 12.47
N LEU A 99 6.53 1.72 11.24
CA LEU A 99 5.79 2.78 10.57
C LEU A 99 4.70 2.11 9.74
N ILE A 100 3.44 2.31 10.10
CA ILE A 100 2.30 1.75 9.36
C ILE A 100 1.58 2.84 8.54
N PRO A 101 0.89 2.50 7.45
CA PRO A 101 0.08 3.47 6.72
C PRO A 101 -1.00 4.06 7.64
N LYS A 102 -1.13 5.39 7.69
CA LYS A 102 -2.06 6.08 8.61
C LYS A 102 -3.50 5.64 8.43
N ARG A 103 -3.91 5.31 7.19
CA ARG A 103 -5.26 4.79 6.90
C ARG A 103 -5.58 3.50 7.68
N TRP A 104 -4.57 2.73 8.07
CA TRP A 104 -4.69 1.50 8.84
C TRP A 104 -4.37 1.64 10.33
N SER A 105 -4.27 2.87 10.85
CA SER A 105 -3.99 3.10 12.27
C SER A 105 -5.06 2.54 13.21
N HIS A 106 -6.32 2.56 12.77
CA HIS A 106 -7.49 2.13 13.55
C HIS A 106 -7.53 0.64 13.91
N ILE A 107 -6.79 -0.21 13.20
CA ILE A 107 -6.67 -1.65 13.48
C ILE A 107 -5.48 -1.99 14.36
N VAL A 108 -4.72 -1.01 14.87
CA VAL A 108 -3.60 -1.28 15.76
C VAL A 108 -4.09 -1.41 17.22
N PRO A 109 -3.76 -2.51 17.91
CA PRO A 109 -4.04 -2.65 19.34
C PRO A 109 -3.27 -1.64 20.21
N ARG A 110 -3.90 -1.18 21.31
CA ARG A 110 -3.28 -0.19 22.22
C ARG A 110 -1.98 -0.66 22.88
N SER A 111 -1.82 -1.97 23.05
CA SER A 111 -0.62 -2.63 23.58
C SER A 111 0.63 -2.36 22.73
N TRP A 112 0.47 -1.99 21.46
CA TRP A 112 1.57 -1.70 20.52
C TRP A 112 1.93 -0.21 20.43
N ARG A 113 1.32 0.66 21.24
CA ARG A 113 1.50 2.13 21.18
C ARG A 113 2.94 2.63 21.24
N ASP A 114 3.82 1.88 21.91
CA ASP A 114 5.22 2.26 22.10
C ASP A 114 6.15 1.74 20.98
N ASN A 115 5.60 0.92 20.08
CA ASN A 115 6.27 0.25 18.97
C ASN A 115 5.68 0.61 17.59
N VAL A 116 4.71 1.53 17.52
CA VAL A 116 4.05 1.88 16.26
C VAL A 116 3.90 3.39 16.10
N ALA A 117 4.22 3.89 14.91
CA ALA A 117 3.87 5.21 14.42
C ALA A 117 3.18 5.06 13.05
N SER A 118 2.46 6.09 12.61
CA SER A 118 1.82 6.09 11.29
C SER A 118 2.60 6.92 10.29
N PHE A 119 2.49 6.60 9.01
CA PHE A 119 3.01 7.43 7.93
C PHE A 119 1.96 7.70 6.84
N GLU A 120 2.18 8.81 6.12
CA GLU A 120 1.56 9.14 4.85
C GLU A 120 2.63 9.66 3.88
N ILE A 121 2.41 9.50 2.57
CA ILE A 121 3.34 10.00 1.56
C ILE A 121 2.74 11.27 0.96
N ILE A 122 3.47 12.38 1.11
CA ILE A 122 3.14 13.66 0.51
C ILE A 122 3.68 13.63 -0.92
N ARG A 123 2.78 13.79 -1.91
CA ARG A 123 3.12 13.73 -3.34
C ARG A 123 2.65 14.98 -4.08
N PRO A 124 3.28 15.33 -5.21
CA PRO A 124 2.76 16.36 -6.10
C PRO A 124 1.33 16.03 -6.51
N GLN A 125 0.47 17.04 -6.61
CA GLN A 125 -0.89 16.90 -7.11
C GLN A 125 -0.95 17.51 -8.50
N ALA A 126 -1.65 16.87 -9.44
CA ALA A 126 -1.84 17.39 -10.78
C ALA A 126 -3.18 18.10 -10.90
N GLU A 127 -3.18 19.26 -11.56
CA GLU A 127 -4.37 19.99 -11.97
C GLU A 127 -4.29 20.19 -13.49
N ASN A 128 -5.25 19.64 -14.24
CA ASN A 128 -5.34 19.73 -15.71
C ASN A 128 -4.13 19.14 -16.50
N PRO A 129 -3.80 17.85 -16.32
CA PRO A 129 -2.68 17.21 -17.03
C PRO A 129 -2.87 17.08 -18.54
N GLU A 130 -1.76 17.15 -19.30
CA GLU A 130 -1.73 16.90 -20.75
C GLU A 130 -1.92 15.39 -21.05
N THR A 131 -1.19 14.52 -20.33
CA THR A 131 -1.36 13.06 -20.36
C THR A 131 -1.68 12.53 -18.97
N VAL A 132 -2.60 11.57 -18.88
CA VAL A 132 -2.83 10.79 -17.66
C VAL A 132 -2.47 9.33 -17.89
N LEU A 133 -1.59 8.81 -17.03
CA LEU A 133 -1.33 7.40 -16.92
C LEU A 133 -2.16 6.78 -15.79
N ALA A 134 -3.20 6.05 -16.16
CA ALA A 134 -4.00 5.28 -15.23
C ALA A 134 -3.42 3.87 -15.09
N PHE A 135 -3.21 3.39 -13.87
CA PHE A 135 -2.70 2.04 -13.64
C PHE A 135 -3.39 1.32 -12.50
N GLY A 136 -3.45 0.00 -12.57
CA GLY A 136 -3.98 -0.84 -11.51
C GLY A 136 -3.95 -2.31 -11.91
N HIS A 137 -4.29 -3.18 -10.95
CA HIS A 137 -4.37 -4.62 -11.19
C HIS A 137 -5.83 -5.05 -11.21
N PHE A 138 -6.26 -5.78 -12.24
CA PHE A 138 -7.64 -6.23 -12.32
C PHE A 138 -7.76 -7.66 -11.83
N ASN A 139 -8.08 -7.77 -10.55
CA ASN A 139 -8.51 -9.01 -9.91
C ASN A 139 -9.64 -8.72 -8.93
N ASP A 140 -10.33 -9.75 -8.47
CA ASP A 140 -11.44 -9.61 -7.52
C ASP A 140 -11.02 -8.98 -6.18
N TYR A 141 -9.72 -9.04 -5.87
CA TYR A 141 -9.10 -8.45 -4.70
C TYR A 141 -8.67 -6.99 -4.88
N SER A 142 -8.89 -6.39 -6.04
CA SER A 142 -8.65 -4.97 -6.24
C SER A 142 -9.91 -4.12 -6.01
N PHE A 143 -11.08 -4.77 -5.97
CA PHE A 143 -12.39 -4.13 -5.89
C PHE A 143 -13.10 -4.52 -4.58
N TRP A 144 -12.54 -4.07 -3.45
CA TRP A 144 -13.08 -4.38 -2.11
C TRP A 144 -14.15 -3.41 -1.66
N LYS A 145 -13.95 -2.11 -1.92
CA LYS A 145 -14.89 -1.03 -1.56
C LYS A 145 -16.10 -1.02 -2.48
N ASP A 146 -15.81 -0.95 -3.78
CA ASP A 146 -16.75 -0.68 -4.84
C ASP A 146 -16.70 -1.79 -5.88
N SER A 147 -17.75 -1.92 -6.68
CA SER A 147 -17.71 -2.78 -7.86
C SER A 147 -16.74 -2.18 -8.91
N PRO A 148 -16.24 -2.99 -9.85
CA PRO A 148 -15.45 -2.48 -10.98
C PRO A 148 -16.16 -1.32 -11.68
N LYS A 149 -17.46 -1.46 -11.96
CA LYS A 149 -18.27 -0.40 -12.59
C LYS A 149 -18.22 0.92 -11.83
N LYS A 150 -18.51 0.92 -10.52
CA LYS A 150 -18.45 2.13 -9.67
C LYS A 150 -17.05 2.72 -9.61
N THR A 151 -16.03 1.85 -9.58
CA THR A 151 -14.63 2.28 -9.58
C THR A 151 -14.29 3.04 -10.86
N PHE A 152 -14.66 2.52 -12.03
CA PHE A 152 -14.39 3.17 -13.30
C PHE A 152 -15.27 4.40 -13.55
N GLU A 153 -16.50 4.46 -13.01
CA GLU A 153 -17.32 5.68 -13.00
C GLU A 153 -16.61 6.80 -12.23
N ARG A 154 -16.05 6.50 -11.05
CA ARG A 154 -15.23 7.45 -10.26
C ARG A 154 -13.95 7.84 -11.00
N VAL A 155 -13.26 6.90 -11.64
CA VAL A 155 -12.06 7.19 -12.44
C VAL A 155 -12.41 8.11 -13.60
N LYS A 156 -13.50 7.85 -14.31
CA LYS A 156 -13.97 8.69 -15.41
C LYS A 156 -14.30 10.11 -14.94
N SER A 157 -14.84 10.28 -13.74
CA SER A 157 -15.18 11.60 -13.20
C SER A 157 -13.95 12.45 -12.84
N ILE A 158 -12.80 11.83 -12.58
CA ILE A 158 -11.56 12.56 -12.23
C ILE A 158 -10.65 12.79 -13.45
N LEU A 159 -10.70 11.92 -14.46
CA LEU A 159 -9.88 12.03 -15.66
C LEU A 159 -10.33 13.23 -16.53
N PRO A 160 -9.43 14.17 -16.86
CA PRO A 160 -9.78 15.29 -17.74
C PRO A 160 -10.14 14.80 -19.15
N GLU A 161 -11.22 15.34 -19.71
CA GLU A 161 -11.74 14.96 -21.03
C GLU A 161 -10.67 15.13 -22.13
N ASN A 162 -9.98 16.26 -22.15
CA ASN A 162 -9.00 16.63 -23.17
C ASN A 162 -7.60 16.02 -22.97
N SER A 163 -7.38 15.23 -21.91
CA SER A 163 -6.08 14.61 -21.67
C SER A 163 -5.88 13.36 -22.53
N LYS A 164 -4.63 13.09 -22.98
CA LYS A 164 -4.25 11.78 -23.53
C LYS A 164 -4.32 10.74 -22.41
N LYS A 165 -4.94 9.58 -22.67
CA LYS A 165 -5.16 8.55 -21.64
C LYS A 165 -4.33 7.31 -21.97
N ILE A 166 -3.44 6.94 -21.05
CA ILE A 166 -2.63 5.72 -21.12
C ILE A 166 -3.07 4.80 -19.98
N PHE A 167 -3.55 3.61 -20.29
CA PHE A 167 -3.93 2.60 -19.31
C PHE A 167 -2.85 1.53 -19.22
N TYR A 168 -2.18 1.46 -18.07
CA TYR A 168 -1.26 0.37 -17.74
C TYR A 168 -1.97 -0.69 -16.92
N VAL A 169 -2.32 -1.79 -17.58
CA VAL A 169 -3.13 -2.88 -17.02
C VAL A 169 -2.45 -4.20 -17.38
N PRO A 170 -1.46 -4.65 -16.59
CA PRO A 170 -0.69 -5.83 -16.95
C PRO A 170 -1.57 -7.08 -16.92
N MET A 171 -1.52 -7.87 -18.00
CA MET A 171 -2.11 -9.22 -18.05
C MET A 171 -1.22 -10.17 -17.27
N ARG A 172 -1.77 -10.93 -16.32
CA ARG A 172 -0.95 -11.80 -15.47
C ARG A 172 -1.58 -13.16 -15.24
N ASP A 173 -0.72 -14.18 -15.26
CA ASP A 173 -1.05 -15.53 -14.82
C ASP A 173 -1.11 -15.60 -13.28
N ARG A 174 -2.29 -15.30 -12.75
CA ARG A 174 -2.76 -15.55 -11.37
C ARG A 174 -2.06 -14.73 -10.25
N SER A 175 -2.87 -14.11 -9.41
CA SER A 175 -2.48 -13.38 -8.19
C SER A 175 -1.93 -14.27 -7.05
N VAL A 176 -1.97 -13.76 -5.81
CA VAL A 176 -1.55 -14.42 -4.56
C VAL A 176 -2.11 -15.84 -4.40
N PHE A 177 -3.28 -16.12 -4.98
CA PHE A 177 -3.94 -17.42 -4.94
C PHE A 177 -3.83 -18.15 -6.29
N SER A 178 -2.89 -19.09 -6.38
CA SER A 178 -2.58 -19.83 -7.62
C SER A 178 -3.73 -20.69 -8.17
N HIS A 179 -4.84 -20.85 -7.44
CA HIS A 179 -6.00 -21.65 -7.81
C HIS A 179 -7.20 -20.84 -8.33
N ILE A 180 -7.13 -19.51 -8.30
CA ILE A 180 -8.21 -18.62 -8.76
C ILE A 180 -7.95 -18.20 -10.21
N ASP A 181 -8.96 -18.39 -11.07
CA ASP A 181 -8.95 -17.86 -12.44
C ASP A 181 -9.48 -16.42 -12.46
N GLU A 182 -8.59 -15.47 -12.73
CA GLU A 182 -8.89 -14.03 -12.74
C GLU A 182 -9.26 -13.50 -14.13
N SER A 183 -9.21 -14.36 -15.16
CA SER A 183 -9.52 -13.99 -16.54
C SER A 183 -10.91 -13.37 -16.70
N PRO A 184 -11.98 -13.86 -16.03
CA PRO A 184 -13.31 -13.24 -16.10
C PRO A 184 -13.31 -11.79 -15.58
N SER A 185 -12.66 -11.55 -14.43
CA SER A 185 -12.61 -10.24 -13.80
C SER A 185 -11.77 -9.26 -14.62
N TYR A 186 -10.66 -9.73 -15.18
CA TYR A 186 -9.84 -8.94 -16.09
C TYR A 186 -10.61 -8.56 -17.36
N ALA A 187 -11.27 -9.52 -18.01
CA ALA A 187 -12.07 -9.30 -19.21
C ALA A 187 -13.21 -8.31 -18.95
N GLU A 188 -13.88 -8.40 -17.80
CA GLU A 188 -14.93 -7.47 -17.40
C GLU A 188 -14.37 -6.05 -17.21
N CYS A 189 -13.23 -5.88 -16.55
CA CYS A 189 -12.61 -4.57 -16.37
C CYS A 189 -12.21 -3.95 -17.72
N MET A 190 -11.64 -4.75 -18.64
CA MET A 190 -11.31 -4.31 -19.99
C MET A 190 -12.55 -3.86 -20.76
N ARG A 191 -13.67 -4.59 -20.65
CA ARG A 191 -14.96 -4.20 -21.24
C ARG A 191 -15.45 -2.87 -20.68
N ILE A 192 -15.37 -2.66 -19.36
CA ILE A 192 -15.79 -1.42 -18.71
C ILE A 192 -14.91 -0.24 -19.15
N ILE A 193 -13.59 -0.43 -19.28
CA ILE A 193 -12.67 0.61 -19.78
C ILE A 193 -13.08 1.02 -21.20
N PHE A 194 -13.26 0.05 -22.09
CA PHE A 194 -13.64 0.32 -23.47
C PHE A 194 -15.02 1.02 -23.56
N GLN A 195 -15.99 0.62 -22.74
CA GLN A 195 -17.30 1.29 -22.66
C GLN A 195 -17.22 2.74 -22.19
N ASN A 196 -16.28 3.05 -21.30
CA ASN A 196 -16.16 4.39 -20.71
C ASN A 196 -15.33 5.36 -21.53
N PHE A 197 -14.28 4.86 -22.20
CA PHE A 197 -13.24 5.67 -22.84
C PHE A 197 -13.08 5.40 -24.35
N GLY A 198 -13.75 4.39 -24.91
CA GLY A 198 -13.71 4.07 -26.33
C GLY A 198 -12.33 3.58 -26.80
N SER A 199 -12.05 3.84 -28.08
CA SER A 199 -10.77 3.50 -28.75
C SER A 199 -9.68 4.55 -28.56
N ASP A 200 -9.96 5.68 -27.92
CA ASP A 200 -9.05 6.84 -27.82
C ASP A 200 -8.02 6.70 -26.69
N ILE A 201 -7.78 5.48 -26.24
CA ILE A 201 -6.85 5.14 -25.16
C ILE A 201 -5.65 4.37 -25.69
N GLU A 202 -4.49 4.60 -25.07
CA GLU A 202 -3.33 3.74 -25.25
C GLU A 202 -3.33 2.65 -24.18
N LEU A 203 -3.29 1.38 -24.59
CA LEU A 203 -3.25 0.25 -23.68
C LEU A 203 -1.82 -0.31 -23.56
N VAL A 204 -1.30 -0.38 -22.35
CA VAL A 204 0.01 -0.97 -22.03
C VAL A 204 -0.20 -2.16 -21.09
N THR A 205 0.19 -3.35 -21.53
CA THR A 205 0.11 -4.59 -20.72
C THR A 205 1.49 -5.10 -20.29
N ASP A 206 2.57 -4.54 -20.84
CA ASP A 206 3.95 -4.99 -20.62
C ASP A 206 4.62 -4.17 -19.50
N ASN A 207 5.08 -4.85 -18.46
CA ASN A 207 5.76 -4.28 -17.30
C ASN A 207 7.06 -3.52 -17.67
N ASN A 208 7.73 -3.87 -18.76
CA ASN A 208 8.96 -3.20 -19.18
C ASN A 208 8.66 -1.95 -20.02
N LYS A 209 7.51 -1.90 -20.69
CA LYS A 209 7.10 -0.71 -21.47
C LYS A 209 6.72 0.45 -20.55
N ILE A 210 6.10 0.18 -19.40
CA ILE A 210 5.65 1.25 -18.50
C ILE A 210 6.79 2.15 -18.00
N LEU A 211 7.96 1.57 -17.69
CA LEU A 211 9.11 2.35 -17.21
C LEU A 211 9.73 3.24 -18.31
N ASN A 212 9.42 2.95 -19.58
CA ASN A 212 9.88 3.70 -20.74
C ASN A 212 8.87 4.77 -21.21
N VAL A 213 7.68 4.84 -20.61
CA VAL A 213 6.70 5.88 -20.93
C VAL A 213 7.29 7.23 -20.53
N LYS A 214 7.44 8.12 -21.51
CA LYS A 214 7.99 9.47 -21.32
C LYS A 214 6.88 10.38 -20.79
N LEU A 215 6.82 10.51 -19.48
CA LEU A 215 6.01 11.51 -18.79
C LEU A 215 6.88 12.66 -18.29
N SER A 216 6.27 13.83 -18.17
CA SER A 216 6.85 15.10 -17.72
C SER A 216 6.08 15.64 -16.51
N SER A 217 6.55 16.74 -15.92
CA SER A 217 5.87 17.38 -14.78
C SER A 217 4.49 17.98 -15.10
N LYS A 218 4.09 18.01 -16.37
CA LYS A 218 2.75 18.43 -16.80
C LYS A 218 1.77 17.26 -16.92
N ASP A 219 2.27 16.04 -16.79
CA ASP A 219 1.47 14.83 -16.86
C ASP A 219 1.07 14.39 -15.45
N ALA A 220 0.12 13.47 -15.39
CA ALA A 220 -0.35 12.89 -14.13
C ALA A 220 -0.39 11.37 -14.18
N TYR A 221 -0.51 10.77 -12.99
CA TYR A 221 -0.91 9.39 -12.85
C TYR A 221 -2.21 9.27 -12.03
N CYS A 222 -2.92 8.18 -12.24
CA CYS A 222 -4.13 7.82 -11.50
C CYS A 222 -4.07 6.34 -11.10
N ASP A 223 -4.16 6.05 -9.80
CA ASP A 223 -4.36 4.67 -9.34
C ASP A 223 -5.82 4.26 -9.55
N LEU A 224 -6.03 3.23 -10.38
CA LEU A 224 -7.34 2.66 -10.66
C LEU A 224 -7.87 1.87 -9.47
N THR A 225 -6.99 1.35 -8.63
CA THR A 225 -7.29 0.41 -7.55
C THR A 225 -6.64 0.86 -6.22
N PRO A 226 -6.91 2.10 -5.75
CA PRO A 226 -6.23 2.68 -4.59
C PRO A 226 -6.58 1.98 -3.27
N ASP A 227 -7.68 1.22 -3.25
CA ASP A 227 -8.18 0.48 -2.10
C ASP A 227 -7.58 -0.93 -2.00
N ASN A 228 -6.38 -1.17 -2.57
CA ASN A 228 -5.69 -2.46 -2.45
C ASN A 228 -5.43 -2.79 -0.96
N LEU A 229 -5.95 -3.94 -0.52
CA LEU A 229 -5.92 -4.37 0.88
C LEU A 229 -4.77 -5.32 1.22
N LEU A 230 -3.91 -5.62 0.24
CA LEU A 230 -2.69 -6.43 0.42
C LEU A 230 -1.44 -5.56 0.51
N CYS A 231 -1.35 -4.51 -0.31
CA CYS A 231 -0.21 -3.59 -0.36
C CYS A 231 -0.69 -2.14 -0.21
N SER A 232 -0.05 -1.38 0.66
CA SER A 232 -0.48 -0.01 1.00
C SER A 232 0.28 1.09 0.25
N ASP A 233 1.36 0.71 -0.45
CA ASP A 233 2.06 1.60 -1.36
C ASP A 233 2.32 0.93 -2.73
N SER A 234 2.78 1.72 -3.68
CA SER A 234 3.17 1.24 -5.00
C SER A 234 4.47 1.91 -5.39
N TYR A 235 5.45 1.14 -5.85
CA TYR A 235 6.68 1.66 -6.41
C TYR A 235 6.42 2.66 -7.53
N LEU A 236 5.38 2.46 -8.33
CA LEU A 236 5.02 3.41 -9.40
C LEU A 236 4.66 4.79 -8.81
N HIS A 237 3.95 4.84 -7.68
CA HIS A 237 3.68 6.12 -6.99
C HIS A 237 4.98 6.82 -6.61
N HIS A 238 5.93 6.09 -6.04
CA HIS A 238 7.23 6.64 -5.66
C HIS A 238 8.02 7.09 -6.89
N TRP A 239 8.08 6.26 -7.94
CA TRP A 239 8.79 6.55 -9.18
C TRP A 239 8.23 7.79 -9.88
N PHE A 240 6.91 7.92 -10.02
CA PHE A 240 6.29 9.13 -10.56
C PHE A 240 6.54 10.35 -9.66
N GLY A 241 6.44 10.17 -8.34
CA GLY A 241 6.80 11.19 -7.36
C GLY A 241 8.24 11.68 -7.49
N THR A 242 9.21 10.83 -7.86
CA THR A 242 10.60 11.29 -8.12
C THR A 242 10.74 12.19 -9.33
N LYS A 243 9.77 12.21 -10.23
CA LYS A 243 9.81 12.94 -11.50
C LYS A 243 8.91 14.18 -11.54
N ASN A 244 8.37 14.58 -10.38
CA ASN A 244 7.39 15.66 -10.26
C ASN A 244 6.11 15.41 -11.08
N ILE A 245 5.73 14.14 -11.28
CA ILE A 245 4.48 13.78 -11.96
C ILE A 245 3.40 13.71 -10.88
N GLY A 246 2.32 14.46 -11.07
CA GLY A 246 1.30 14.63 -10.04
C GLY A 246 0.30 13.48 -9.96
N GLU A 247 -0.20 13.22 -8.76
CA GLU A 247 -1.32 12.31 -8.52
C GLU A 247 -2.64 13.01 -8.86
N LEU A 248 -3.53 12.30 -9.54
CA LEU A 248 -4.89 12.76 -9.83
C LEU A 248 -5.89 12.09 -8.88
N GLY A 249 -6.74 12.89 -8.24
CA GLY A 249 -7.75 12.38 -7.29
C GLY A 249 -7.19 11.89 -5.95
N GLY A 250 -5.89 12.13 -5.69
CA GLY A 250 -5.24 11.84 -4.42
C GLY A 250 -5.76 12.73 -3.30
N LYS A 251 -5.76 12.21 -2.07
CA LYS A 251 -6.04 13.03 -0.89
C LYS A 251 -4.81 13.86 -0.52
N LYS A 252 -5.00 15.15 -0.26
CA LYS A 252 -3.94 15.99 0.33
C LYS A 252 -3.64 15.49 1.74
N VAL A 253 -2.36 15.33 2.04
CA VAL A 253 -1.91 14.94 3.38
C VAL A 253 -2.00 16.17 4.29
N GLU A 254 -2.83 16.07 5.32
CA GLU A 254 -2.90 17.07 6.38
C GLU A 254 -1.73 16.89 7.34
N GLN A 255 -0.89 17.92 7.45
CA GLN A 255 0.26 17.94 8.34
C GLN A 255 -0.09 18.71 9.61
N THR A 256 0.42 18.23 10.73
CA THR A 256 0.40 18.93 12.02
C THR A 256 1.80 19.38 12.39
N ASN A 257 1.92 20.42 13.22
CA ASN A 257 3.22 20.95 13.66
C ASN A 257 4.10 19.93 14.40
N ASN A 258 3.54 18.79 14.82
CA ASN A 258 4.26 17.75 15.56
C ASN A 258 4.69 16.57 14.69
N ASP A 259 4.38 16.59 13.40
CA ASP A 259 4.75 15.52 12.48
C ASP A 259 6.21 15.62 12.06
N LEU A 260 6.83 14.47 11.79
CA LEU A 260 8.17 14.40 11.24
C LEU A 260 8.08 14.25 9.72
N VAL A 261 8.65 15.20 8.98
CA VAL A 261 8.67 15.17 7.52
C VAL A 261 10.08 14.91 7.03
N TYR A 262 10.25 13.86 6.20
CA TYR A 262 11.52 13.52 5.57
C TYR A 262 11.38 13.48 4.06
N PRO A 263 12.31 14.06 3.30
CA PRO A 263 12.32 13.90 1.85
C PRO A 263 12.60 12.45 1.49
N LEU A 264 11.76 11.87 0.62
CA LEU A 264 12.04 10.59 -0.05
C LEU A 264 12.74 10.84 -1.39
N SER A 265 12.41 11.95 -2.04
CA SER A 265 13.16 12.51 -3.16
C SER A 265 12.90 14.02 -3.26
N LEU A 266 13.30 14.64 -4.37
CA LEU A 266 13.14 16.06 -4.62
C LEU A 266 11.69 16.56 -4.54
N TYR A 267 10.71 15.74 -4.94
CA TYR A 267 9.32 16.20 -5.09
C TYR A 267 8.30 15.46 -4.21
N HIS A 268 8.73 14.47 -3.42
CA HIS A 268 7.83 13.78 -2.50
C HIS A 268 8.53 13.46 -1.18
N SER A 269 7.72 13.39 -0.13
CA SER A 269 8.19 13.25 1.25
C SER A 269 7.32 12.26 2.00
N ILE A 270 7.85 11.70 3.07
CA ILE A 270 7.09 10.93 4.04
C ILE A 270 6.79 11.81 5.24
N CYS A 271 5.51 11.82 5.65
CA CYS A 271 5.03 12.43 6.87
C CYS A 271 4.83 11.31 7.90
N ILE A 272 5.50 11.39 9.05
CA ILE A 272 5.38 10.41 10.13
C ILE A 272 4.70 11.09 11.33
N SER A 273 3.60 10.50 11.75
CA SER A 273 2.74 10.99 12.83
C SER A 273 2.65 9.99 13.98
N LYS A 274 2.37 10.50 15.18
CA LYS A 274 2.03 9.65 16.32
C LYS A 274 0.68 8.98 16.07
N LEU A 275 0.55 7.71 16.44
CA LEU A 275 -0.73 7.04 16.37
C LEU A 275 -1.75 7.67 17.33
N GLN A 276 -2.94 7.97 16.81
CA GLN A 276 -4.10 8.35 17.60
C GLN A 276 -4.96 7.10 17.82
N PHE A 277 -5.37 6.87 19.07
CA PHE A 277 -6.10 5.65 19.47
C PHE A 277 -7.59 5.90 19.72
N ASP A 278 -8.09 7.04 19.23
CA ASP A 278 -9.45 7.51 19.49
C ASP A 278 -10.47 6.82 18.56
N GLU A 279 -10.05 6.44 17.36
CA GLU A 279 -10.88 5.76 16.37
C GLU A 279 -10.53 4.26 16.24
N GLN A 280 -10.53 3.50 17.33
CA GLN A 280 -10.13 2.10 17.28
C GLN A 280 -11.23 1.13 16.82
N ALA A 281 -10.95 0.38 15.74
CA ALA A 281 -11.76 -0.76 15.33
C ALA A 281 -11.21 -2.10 15.85
N PHE A 282 -9.97 -2.14 16.34
CA PHE A 282 -9.28 -3.39 16.69
C PHE A 282 -10.07 -4.27 17.67
N ALA A 283 -10.65 -3.70 18.74
CA ALA A 283 -11.37 -4.49 19.74
C ALA A 283 -12.61 -5.20 19.14
N SER A 284 -13.34 -4.49 18.28
CA SER A 284 -14.49 -5.05 17.54
C SER A 284 -14.04 -6.15 16.58
N LEU A 285 -12.98 -5.88 15.80
CA LEU A 285 -12.38 -6.84 14.88
C LEU A 285 -11.93 -8.12 15.60
N PHE A 286 -11.22 -7.96 16.73
CA PHE A 286 -10.75 -9.08 17.55
C PHE A 286 -11.92 -9.89 18.13
N TYR A 287 -12.95 -9.22 18.65
CA TYR A 287 -14.12 -9.92 19.18
C TYR A 287 -14.85 -10.71 18.08
N LYS A 288 -15.13 -10.08 16.93
CA LYS A 288 -15.84 -10.71 15.81
C LYS A 288 -15.08 -11.93 15.27
N THR A 289 -13.76 -11.83 15.11
CA THR A 289 -12.94 -12.98 14.66
C THR A 289 -12.97 -14.15 15.64
N LYS A 290 -12.96 -13.90 16.95
CA LYS A 290 -13.06 -14.96 17.97
C LYS A 290 -14.45 -15.62 17.99
N VAL A 291 -15.53 -14.83 17.96
CA VAL A 291 -16.90 -15.35 17.96
C VAL A 291 -17.17 -16.21 16.72
N GLN A 292 -16.76 -15.73 15.55
CA GLN A 292 -16.97 -16.42 14.27
C GLN A 292 -15.94 -17.52 14.01
N LYS A 293 -14.94 -17.69 14.88
CA LYS A 293 -13.85 -18.68 14.77
C LYS A 293 -13.12 -18.61 13.42
N ILE A 294 -12.94 -17.39 12.90
CA ILE A 294 -12.22 -17.17 11.63
C ILE A 294 -10.71 -17.31 11.90
N PRO A 295 -9.99 -18.20 11.19
CA PRO A 295 -8.53 -18.26 11.28
C PRO A 295 -7.90 -16.95 10.80
N THR A 296 -7.08 -16.33 11.64
CA THR A 296 -6.45 -15.02 11.34
C THR A 296 -5.16 -15.21 10.57
N ASP A 297 -5.31 -15.65 9.32
CA ASP A 297 -4.22 -15.97 8.41
C ASP A 297 -4.42 -15.21 7.10
N GLU A 298 -3.39 -14.47 6.68
CA GLU A 298 -3.36 -13.73 5.42
C GLU A 298 -3.42 -14.63 4.19
N ALA A 299 -3.13 -15.93 4.31
CA ALA A 299 -3.31 -16.91 3.24
C ALA A 299 -4.73 -17.52 3.21
N ASN A 300 -5.61 -17.19 4.16
CA ASN A 300 -6.93 -17.79 4.28
C ASN A 300 -8.00 -16.96 3.51
N PRO A 301 -8.63 -17.48 2.44
CA PRO A 301 -9.66 -16.74 1.71
C PRO A 301 -10.89 -16.36 2.55
N GLY A 302 -11.25 -17.18 3.53
CA GLY A 302 -12.34 -16.88 4.46
C GLY A 302 -12.04 -15.67 5.35
N PHE A 303 -10.77 -15.48 5.74
CA PHE A 303 -10.35 -14.27 6.46
C PHE A 303 -10.46 -13.02 5.60
N HIS A 304 -10.10 -13.13 4.31
CA HIS A 304 -10.26 -12.02 3.36
C HIS A 304 -11.74 -11.64 3.18
N MET A 305 -12.60 -12.62 2.95
CA MET A 305 -14.04 -12.39 2.82
C MET A 305 -14.64 -11.75 4.07
N PHE A 306 -14.26 -12.23 5.25
CA PHE A 306 -14.66 -11.62 6.53
C PHE A 306 -14.27 -10.14 6.62
N LEU A 307 -13.02 -9.79 6.30
CA LEU A 307 -12.58 -8.38 6.30
C LEU A 307 -13.34 -7.54 5.27
N LYS A 308 -13.63 -8.11 4.09
CA LYS A 308 -14.41 -7.45 3.03
C LYS A 308 -15.82 -7.11 3.49
N ASP A 309 -16.46 -8.03 4.19
CA ASP A 309 -17.81 -7.84 4.72
C ASP A 309 -17.84 -6.76 5.80
N LEU A 310 -16.83 -6.71 6.67
CA LEU A 310 -16.69 -5.63 7.65
C LEU A 310 -16.48 -4.26 7.01
N VAL A 311 -15.66 -4.19 5.95
CA VAL A 311 -15.48 -2.96 5.17
C VAL A 311 -16.80 -2.51 4.55
N LYS A 312 -17.55 -3.42 3.93
CA LYS A 312 -18.87 -3.12 3.33
C LYS A 312 -19.91 -2.69 4.34
N ALA A 313 -19.87 -3.26 5.55
CA ALA A 313 -20.75 -2.88 6.66
C ALA A 313 -20.37 -1.54 7.30
N GLY A 314 -19.22 -0.95 6.95
CA GLY A 314 -18.70 0.27 7.56
C GLY A 314 -18.05 0.06 8.93
N ASP A 315 -17.82 -1.21 9.33
CA ASP A 315 -17.15 -1.57 10.58
C ASP A 315 -15.63 -1.33 10.53
N LEU A 316 -15.05 -1.35 9.32
CA LEU A 316 -13.64 -1.02 9.04
C LEU A 316 -13.58 0.13 8.05
N LYS A 317 -12.77 1.16 8.37
CA LYS A 317 -12.62 2.34 7.52
C LYS A 317 -11.61 2.08 6.41
N ILE A 318 -11.95 2.46 5.18
CA ILE A 318 -11.04 2.48 4.01
C ILE A 318 -11.07 3.83 3.29
#